data_AF-A0A7S0E3Y2-F1
#
_entry.id   AF-A0A7S0E3Y2-F1
#
_cell.length_a   1.000
_cell.length_b   1.000
_cell.length_c   1.000
_cell.angle_alpha   90.00
_cell.angle_beta   90.00
_cell.angle_gamma   90.00
#
_symmetry.space_group_name_H-M   'P 1'
#
loop_
_entity.id
_entity.type
_entity.pdbx_description
1 polymer ?
#
loop_
_entity_poly.entity_id
_entity_poly.type
_entity_poly.pdbx_seq_one_letter_code
_entity_poly.pdbx_strand_id
1 'polypeptide(L)'
;KGVVTSTRIHVDVRFSDGMVITDVDTREMRHLQPMRQGNWVVSEGWLGRVLNCKDDIVVRFDDESCCLVSSSSSSDLVPVQKMYERSPFFPSMMVKANSPETFKNSRWIQGSYEKQTRGMIISIKPSEVLVVWITALHGASTQPPRVSCPPEKLQVLNHFGNTWWRLGDRGSYPR
;
A
#
# COMPACT_ATOMS: atom_id res chain seq x y z
N LYS A 1 -14.93 -34.98 -20.75
CA LYS A 1 -15.08 -34.17 -19.51
C LYS A 1 -13.74 -34.19 -18.79
N GLY A 2 -13.23 -33.04 -18.34
CA GLY A 2 -11.94 -32.94 -17.66
C GLY A 2 -12.03 -32.09 -16.41
N VAL A 3 -11.04 -32.22 -15.52
CA VAL A 3 -10.89 -31.44 -14.29
C VAL A 3 -9.65 -30.56 -14.44
N VAL A 4 -9.78 -29.28 -14.08
CA VAL A 4 -8.62 -28.40 -13.93
C VAL A 4 -7.84 -28.86 -12.70
N THR A 5 -6.60 -29.29 -12.90
CA THR A 5 -5.74 -29.81 -11.82
C THR A 5 -4.83 -28.76 -11.20
N SER A 6 -4.59 -27.64 -11.89
CA SER A 6 -3.78 -26.52 -11.36
C SER A 6 -4.04 -25.22 -12.10
N THR A 7 -3.82 -24.10 -11.43
CA THR A 7 -3.77 -22.75 -12.01
C THR A 7 -2.50 -22.04 -11.52
N ARG A 8 -1.91 -21.20 -12.39
CA ARG A 8 -0.74 -20.38 -12.08
C ARG A 8 -0.91 -18.98 -12.65
N ILE A 9 -0.39 -17.98 -11.95
CA ILE A 9 -0.31 -16.60 -12.42
C ILE A 9 1.16 -16.25 -12.44
N HIS A 10 1.60 -15.67 -13.56
CA HIS A 10 2.98 -15.26 -13.76
C HIS A 10 3.04 -13.75 -13.96
N VAL A 11 4.13 -13.14 -13.50
CA VAL A 11 4.40 -11.70 -13.65
C VAL A 11 5.86 -11.47 -14.04
N ASP A 12 6.11 -10.34 -14.70
CA ASP A 12 7.48 -9.87 -14.94
C ASP A 12 7.87 -8.88 -13.83
N VAL A 13 9.05 -9.09 -13.26
CA VAL A 13 9.53 -8.34 -12.09
C VAL A 13 10.76 -7.53 -12.46
N ARG A 14 10.65 -6.20 -12.30
CA ARG A 14 11.79 -5.27 -12.45
C ARG A 14 12.38 -4.94 -11.08
N PHE A 15 13.66 -5.21 -10.91
CA PHE A 15 14.44 -4.87 -9.71
C PHE A 15 14.93 -3.41 -9.75
N SER A 16 15.44 -2.93 -8.62
CA SER A 16 15.96 -1.56 -8.48
C SER A 16 17.19 -1.29 -9.35
N ASP A 17 17.98 -2.32 -9.67
CA ASP A 17 19.12 -2.28 -10.60
C ASP A 17 18.69 -2.25 -12.09
N GLY A 18 17.38 -2.30 -12.36
CA GLY A 18 16.83 -2.31 -13.72
C GLY A 18 16.71 -3.70 -14.34
N MET A 19 17.24 -4.75 -13.70
CA MET A 19 17.11 -6.13 -14.17
C MET A 19 15.64 -6.54 -14.20
N VAL A 20 15.23 -7.22 -15.28
CA VAL A 20 13.89 -7.77 -15.42
C VAL A 20 14.00 -9.29 -15.44
N ILE A 21 13.31 -9.95 -14.51
CA ILE A 21 13.05 -11.40 -14.59
C ILE A 21 11.63 -11.56 -15.11
N THR A 22 11.46 -12.40 -16.13
CA THR A 22 10.16 -12.68 -16.75
C THR A 22 9.58 -13.98 -16.24
N ASP A 23 8.27 -14.13 -16.34
CA ASP A 23 7.55 -15.39 -16.07
C ASP A 23 7.70 -15.92 -14.62
N VAL A 24 7.72 -15.01 -13.64
CA VAL A 24 7.84 -15.37 -12.22
C VAL A 24 6.49 -15.88 -11.68
N ASP A 25 6.46 -17.08 -11.12
CA ASP A 25 5.27 -17.62 -10.44
C ASP A 25 4.97 -16.79 -9.18
N THR A 26 3.78 -16.20 -9.13
CA THR A 26 3.38 -15.31 -8.04
C THR A 26 3.28 -15.98 -6.68
N ARG A 27 3.33 -17.32 -6.60
CA ARG A 27 3.41 -18.08 -5.34
C ARG A 27 4.77 -17.94 -4.65
N GLU A 28 5.80 -17.61 -5.41
CA GLU A 28 7.16 -17.34 -4.89
C GLU A 28 7.31 -15.89 -4.42
N MET A 29 6.34 -15.03 -4.74
CA MET A 29 6.38 -13.62 -4.40
C MET A 29 5.57 -13.29 -3.15
N ARG A 30 6.01 -12.27 -2.41
CA ARG A 30 5.24 -11.68 -1.31
C ARG A 30 5.03 -10.21 -1.54
N HIS A 31 3.82 -9.72 -1.35
CA HIS A 31 3.54 -8.29 -1.43
C HIS A 31 4.28 -7.53 -0.32
N LEU A 32 4.85 -6.37 -0.65
CA LEU A 32 5.49 -5.51 0.36
C LEU A 32 4.46 -4.78 1.23
N GLN A 33 3.28 -4.50 0.68
CA GLN A 33 2.21 -3.83 1.40
C GLN A 33 1.24 -4.86 2.01
N PRO A 34 1.18 -4.97 3.34
CA PRO A 34 0.33 -5.95 4.01
C PRO A 34 -1.16 -5.63 3.89
N MET A 35 -1.49 -4.36 3.64
CA MET A 35 -2.85 -3.89 3.42
C MET A 35 -2.87 -2.88 2.27
N ARG A 36 -3.73 -3.14 1.29
CA ARG A 36 -3.87 -2.35 0.06
C ARG A 36 -5.26 -2.52 -0.54
N GLN A 37 -5.57 -1.65 -1.50
CA GLN A 37 -6.78 -1.78 -2.30
C GLN A 37 -6.93 -3.18 -2.91
N GLY A 38 -8.13 -3.74 -2.77
CA GLY A 38 -8.52 -5.03 -3.30
C GLY A 38 -8.32 -6.19 -2.33
N ASN A 39 -7.61 -6.01 -1.21
CA ASN A 39 -7.51 -7.04 -0.18
C ASN A 39 -8.88 -7.40 0.39
N TRP A 40 -9.05 -8.68 0.71
CA TRP A 40 -10.17 -9.16 1.49
C TRP A 40 -9.88 -8.98 2.97
N VAL A 41 -10.87 -8.49 3.72
CA VAL A 41 -10.74 -8.23 5.15
C VAL A 41 -11.95 -8.77 5.89
N VAL A 42 -11.73 -9.13 7.15
CA VAL A 42 -12.79 -9.49 8.09
C VAL A 42 -12.74 -8.54 9.29
N SER A 43 -13.92 -8.11 9.75
CA SER A 43 -14.09 -7.40 11.02
C SER A 43 -15.47 -7.70 11.58
N GLU A 44 -15.56 -7.97 12.88
CA GLU A 44 -16.84 -8.17 13.58
C GLU A 44 -17.76 -9.21 12.88
N GLY A 45 -17.16 -10.25 12.28
CA GLY A 45 -17.88 -11.29 11.56
C GLY A 45 -18.36 -10.89 10.16
N TRP A 46 -17.96 -9.74 9.62
CA TRP A 46 -18.27 -9.32 8.26
C TRP A 46 -17.09 -9.49 7.33
N LEU A 47 -17.35 -10.02 6.13
CA LEU A 47 -16.42 -10.07 5.02
C LEU A 47 -16.56 -8.79 4.18
N GLY A 48 -15.44 -8.14 3.92
CA GLY A 48 -15.38 -6.95 3.08
C GLY A 48 -14.16 -6.93 2.16
N ARG A 49 -14.14 -5.94 1.28
CA ARG A 49 -13.02 -5.67 0.37
C ARG A 49 -12.52 -4.26 0.56
N VAL A 50 -11.20 -4.11 0.69
CA VAL A 50 -10.55 -2.81 0.83
C VAL A 50 -10.74 -2.01 -0.46
N LEU A 51 -11.43 -0.88 -0.35
CA LEU A 51 -11.64 0.08 -1.42
C LEU A 51 -10.44 1.02 -1.56
N ASN A 52 -9.92 1.50 -0.43
CA ASN A 52 -8.78 2.40 -0.38
C ASN A 52 -8.07 2.32 0.98
N CYS A 53 -6.78 2.63 0.99
CA CYS A 53 -5.98 2.85 2.20
C CYS A 53 -5.49 4.28 2.17
N LYS A 54 -5.69 5.02 3.26
CA LYS A 54 -5.01 6.29 3.47
C LYS A 54 -3.80 6.03 4.35
N ASP A 55 -2.66 6.54 3.92
CA ASP A 55 -1.39 6.22 4.54
C ASP A 55 -0.77 7.47 5.16
N ASP A 56 -0.31 7.31 6.39
CA ASP A 56 0.63 8.19 7.04
C ASP A 56 2.05 7.81 6.57
N ILE A 57 2.78 8.79 6.01
CA ILE A 57 4.03 8.56 5.30
C ILE A 57 5.16 9.33 5.99
N VAL A 58 6.24 8.63 6.33
CA VAL A 58 7.46 9.25 6.84
C VAL A 58 8.42 9.49 5.68
N VAL A 59 8.80 10.75 5.50
CA VAL A 59 9.72 11.20 4.46
C VAL A 59 11.02 11.67 5.13
N ARG A 60 12.15 11.18 4.64
CA ARG A 60 13.51 11.64 5.00
C ARG A 60 14.07 12.50 3.88
N PHE A 61 14.74 13.58 4.25
CA PHE A 61 15.36 14.52 3.32
C PHE A 61 16.89 14.37 3.29
N ASP A 62 17.55 15.03 2.35
CA ASP A 62 19.01 14.92 2.13
C ASP A 62 19.84 15.46 3.31
N ASP A 63 19.25 16.34 4.13
CA ASP A 63 19.81 16.86 5.39
C ASP A 63 19.54 15.94 6.60
N GLU A 64 19.08 14.70 6.35
CA GLU A 64 18.65 13.70 7.34
C GLU A 64 17.44 14.11 8.20
N SER A 65 16.83 15.28 7.95
CA SER A 65 15.58 15.66 8.59
C SER A 65 14.44 14.72 8.15
N CYS A 66 13.45 14.56 9.02
CA CYS A 66 12.33 13.64 8.79
C CYS A 66 11.00 14.28 9.19
N CYS A 67 9.99 14.13 8.36
CA CYS A 67 8.62 14.53 8.69
C CYS A 67 7.62 13.41 8.44
N LEU A 68 6.52 13.45 9.20
CA LEU A 68 5.32 12.65 8.99
C LEU A 68 4.34 13.48 8.18
N VAL A 69 4.10 13.06 6.94
CA VAL A 69 3.00 13.53 6.10
C VAL A 69 1.77 12.72 6.47
N SER A 70 0.74 13.39 7.00
CA SER A 70 -0.51 12.72 7.36
C SER A 70 -1.25 12.25 6.11
N SER A 71 -2.01 11.18 6.27
CA SER A 71 -2.99 10.65 5.32
C SER A 71 -3.88 11.69 4.65
N SER A 72 -4.27 12.76 5.36
CA SER A 72 -5.05 13.89 4.80
C SER A 72 -4.30 14.70 3.74
N SER A 73 -2.96 14.70 3.79
CA SER A 73 -2.09 15.47 2.91
C SER A 73 -1.25 14.58 1.98
N SER A 74 -1.26 13.26 2.22
CA SER A 74 -0.49 12.26 1.46
C SER A 74 -0.80 12.25 -0.05
N SER A 75 -2.01 12.65 -0.45
CA SER A 75 -2.40 12.76 -1.85
C SER A 75 -1.68 13.88 -2.62
N ASP A 76 -1.05 14.82 -1.91
CA ASP A 76 -0.24 15.87 -2.53
C ASP A 76 1.18 15.41 -2.87
N LEU A 77 1.60 14.24 -2.35
CA LEU A 77 2.86 13.63 -2.72
C LEU A 77 2.76 13.03 -4.12
N VAL A 78 3.82 13.21 -4.91
CA VAL A 78 3.97 12.61 -6.23
C VAL A 78 5.35 11.97 -6.36
N PRO A 79 5.45 10.78 -7.00
CA PRO A 79 6.73 10.16 -7.29
C PRO A 79 7.63 11.08 -8.14
N VAL A 80 8.93 11.10 -7.83
CA VAL A 80 9.93 11.80 -8.67
C VAL A 80 10.20 11.01 -9.96
N GLN A 81 10.21 9.68 -9.88
CA GLN A 81 10.34 8.81 -11.04
C GLN A 81 8.97 8.52 -11.68
N LYS A 82 8.95 8.27 -12.99
CA LYS A 82 7.73 7.83 -13.68
C LYS A 82 7.31 6.46 -13.15
N MET A 83 6.11 6.40 -12.59
CA MET A 83 5.48 5.20 -12.05
C MET A 83 4.31 4.77 -12.95
N TYR A 84 3.86 3.51 -12.81
CA TYR A 84 2.57 3.12 -13.41
C TYR A 84 1.43 3.89 -12.72
N GLU A 85 0.37 4.20 -13.46
CA GLU A 85 -0.80 4.85 -12.88
C GLU A 85 -1.33 4.05 -11.68
N ARG A 86 -1.62 4.75 -10.57
CA ARG A 86 -2.08 4.14 -9.31
C ARG A 86 -1.06 3.20 -8.64
N SER A 87 0.23 3.30 -8.99
CA SER A 87 1.28 2.63 -8.20
C SER A 87 1.23 3.14 -6.76
N PRO A 88 1.19 2.26 -5.76
CA PRO A 88 1.15 2.70 -4.39
C PRO A 88 2.55 3.18 -3.95
N PHE A 89 2.59 4.00 -2.90
CA PHE A 89 3.86 4.41 -2.30
C PHE A 89 4.57 3.21 -1.66
N PHE A 90 5.91 3.19 -1.71
CA PHE A 90 6.72 2.17 -1.04
C PHE A 90 7.98 2.78 -0.43
N PRO A 91 8.58 2.18 0.62
CA PRO A 91 9.86 2.62 1.16
C PRO A 91 10.95 2.67 0.08
N SER A 92 11.88 3.60 0.20
CA SER A 92 12.91 3.96 -0.80
C SER A 92 12.41 4.68 -2.05
N MET A 93 11.11 4.99 -2.17
CA MET A 93 10.61 5.84 -3.25
C MET A 93 11.00 7.30 -3.00
N MET A 94 11.51 7.98 -4.03
CA MET A 94 11.66 9.44 -3.99
C MET A 94 10.34 10.12 -4.34
N VAL A 95 9.92 11.04 -3.50
CA VAL A 95 8.69 11.83 -3.68
C VAL A 95 8.99 13.32 -3.57
N LYS A 96 8.12 14.11 -4.18
CA LYS A 96 8.01 15.56 -3.98
C LYS A 96 6.55 15.90 -3.67
N ALA A 97 6.30 17.04 -3.06
CA ALA A 97 4.94 17.55 -2.92
C ALA A 97 4.58 18.45 -4.11
N ASN A 98 3.32 18.49 -4.54
CA ASN A 98 2.89 19.50 -5.52
C ASN A 98 2.82 20.88 -4.86
N SER A 99 2.50 20.94 -3.57
CA SER A 99 2.50 22.15 -2.76
C SER A 99 3.67 22.14 -1.75
N PRO A 100 4.51 23.19 -1.72
CA PRO A 100 5.54 23.35 -0.69
C PRO A 100 4.97 23.36 0.74
N GLU A 101 3.70 23.77 0.89
CA GLU A 101 3.01 23.81 2.18
C GLU A 101 2.79 22.40 2.77
N THR A 102 2.82 21.34 1.96
CA THR A 102 2.65 19.96 2.44
C THR A 102 3.76 19.56 3.39
N PHE A 103 5.04 19.77 3.04
CA PHE A 103 6.15 19.46 3.94
C PHE A 103 6.26 20.48 5.09
N LYS A 104 6.03 21.76 4.80
CA LYS A 104 6.07 22.81 5.81
C LYS A 104 5.07 22.58 6.95
N ASN A 105 3.86 22.15 6.63
CA ASN A 105 2.79 21.90 7.61
C ASN A 105 2.76 20.44 8.12
N SER A 106 3.70 19.60 7.69
CA SER A 106 3.83 18.24 8.20
C SER A 106 4.39 18.20 9.62
N ARG A 107 4.19 17.10 10.33
CA ARG A 107 4.75 16.91 11.67
C ARG A 107 6.21 16.50 11.56
N TRP A 108 7.13 17.39 11.90
CA TRP A 108 8.57 17.11 11.91
C TRP A 108 8.91 16.17 13.09
N ILE A 109 9.53 15.03 12.77
CA ILE A 109 9.97 14.02 13.73
C ILE A 109 11.44 14.29 14.11
N GLN A 110 12.23 14.77 13.15
CA GLN A 110 13.63 15.15 13.31
C GLN A 110 13.95 16.34 12.41
N GLY A 111 14.65 17.34 12.95
CA GLY A 111 14.94 18.59 12.23
C GLY A 111 13.70 19.49 12.06
N SER A 112 13.75 20.39 11.08
CA SER A 112 12.67 21.32 10.76
C SER A 112 12.60 21.62 9.26
N TYR A 113 11.50 22.24 8.83
CA TYR A 113 11.36 22.69 7.45
C TYR A 113 12.34 23.81 7.11
N GLU A 114 13.19 23.57 6.12
CA GLU A 114 14.18 24.48 5.55
C GLU A 114 14.09 24.50 4.01
N LYS A 115 12.86 24.58 3.48
CA LYS A 115 12.59 24.60 2.03
C LYS A 115 12.86 23.26 1.32
N GLN A 116 12.78 22.13 2.02
CA GLN A 116 12.90 20.82 1.39
C GLN A 116 11.76 20.63 0.36
N THR A 117 12.11 20.11 -0.81
CA THR A 117 11.17 19.96 -1.95
C THR A 117 10.98 18.52 -2.39
N ARG A 118 11.90 17.63 -2.05
CA ARG A 118 11.86 16.20 -2.36
C ARG A 118 12.49 15.43 -1.21
N GLY A 119 12.03 14.21 -0.98
CA GLY A 119 12.61 13.31 0.01
C GLY A 119 12.31 11.86 -0.32
N MET A 120 12.91 10.96 0.44
CA MET A 120 12.74 9.52 0.34
C MET A 120 11.70 9.04 1.36
N ILE A 121 10.76 8.22 0.92
CA ILE A 121 9.86 7.52 1.84
C ILE A 121 10.66 6.48 2.62
N ILE A 122 10.63 6.53 3.94
CA ILE A 122 11.29 5.54 4.81
C ILE A 122 10.32 4.63 5.55
N SER A 123 9.06 5.05 5.72
CA SER A 123 8.02 4.25 6.36
C SER A 123 6.65 4.66 5.84
N ILE A 124 5.76 3.68 5.74
CA ILE A 124 4.36 3.87 5.36
C ILE A 124 3.52 3.11 6.38
N LYS A 125 2.51 3.78 6.95
CA LYS A 125 1.57 3.15 7.88
C LYS A 125 0.17 3.52 7.44
N PRO A 126 -0.69 2.53 7.14
CA PRO A 126 -2.10 2.81 6.98
C PRO A 126 -2.62 3.49 8.25
N SER A 127 -3.40 4.56 8.10
CA SER A 127 -4.06 5.25 9.21
C SER A 127 -5.58 5.06 9.17
N GLU A 128 -6.12 4.90 7.96
CA GLU A 128 -7.55 4.72 7.72
C GLU A 128 -7.77 3.82 6.51
N VAL A 129 -8.71 2.88 6.63
CA VAL A 129 -9.03 1.93 5.58
C VAL A 129 -10.51 2.04 5.25
N LEU A 130 -10.79 2.26 3.97
CA LEU A 130 -12.16 2.25 3.45
C LEU A 130 -12.49 0.85 2.96
N VAL A 131 -13.55 0.25 3.51
CA VAL A 131 -13.96 -1.12 3.24
C VAL A 131 -15.38 -1.13 2.68
N VAL A 132 -15.59 -1.86 1.59
CA VAL A 132 -16.92 -2.23 1.10
C VAL A 132 -17.27 -3.58 1.71
N TRP A 133 -18.24 -3.58 2.64
CA TRP A 133 -18.76 -4.78 3.28
C TRP A 133 -19.69 -5.53 2.32
N ILE A 134 -19.48 -6.84 2.20
CA ILE A 134 -20.15 -7.67 1.19
C ILE A 134 -21.17 -8.59 1.84
N THR A 135 -20.78 -9.28 2.91
CA THR A 135 -21.67 -10.23 3.59
C THR A 135 -21.27 -10.48 5.03
N ALA A 136 -22.25 -10.88 5.83
CA ALA A 136 -22.08 -11.29 7.22
C ALA A 136 -21.81 -12.80 7.29
N LEU A 137 -20.87 -13.22 8.13
CA LEU A 137 -20.70 -14.62 8.51
C LEU A 137 -21.87 -15.06 9.39
N HIS A 138 -22.12 -16.37 9.43
CA HIS A 138 -23.18 -16.91 10.28
C HIS A 138 -22.94 -16.54 11.76
N GLY A 139 -23.96 -15.96 12.41
CA GLY A 139 -23.89 -15.50 13.81
C GLY A 139 -23.32 -14.08 13.99
N ALA A 140 -22.97 -13.38 12.91
CA ALA A 140 -22.57 -11.96 12.99
C ALA A 140 -23.78 -11.02 13.11
N SER A 141 -23.50 -9.76 13.47
CA SER A 141 -24.49 -8.68 13.49
C SER A 141 -25.19 -8.53 12.13
N THR A 142 -26.47 -8.15 12.13
CA THR A 142 -27.23 -7.85 10.90
C THR A 142 -26.80 -6.54 10.24
N GLN A 143 -26.12 -5.65 10.96
CA GLN A 143 -25.58 -4.40 10.42
C GLN A 143 -24.08 -4.53 10.14
N PRO A 144 -23.59 -4.05 8.97
CA PRO A 144 -22.17 -4.05 8.67
C PRO A 144 -21.39 -3.06 9.54
N PRO A 145 -20.08 -3.28 9.73
CA PRO A 145 -19.21 -2.30 10.36
C PRO A 145 -19.19 -0.98 9.57
N ARG A 146 -18.56 0.05 10.16
CA ARG A 146 -18.37 1.33 9.47
C ARG A 146 -17.52 1.13 8.20
N VAL A 147 -17.81 1.92 7.17
CA VAL A 147 -17.03 1.91 5.92
C VAL A 147 -15.58 2.32 6.17
N SER A 148 -15.37 3.35 6.99
CA SER A 148 -14.04 3.74 7.46
C SER A 148 -13.71 3.01 8.75
N CYS A 149 -12.59 2.29 8.73
CA CYS A 149 -12.09 1.49 9.84
C CYS A 149 -10.61 1.78 10.11
N PRO A 150 -10.18 1.77 11.38
CA PRO A 150 -8.77 1.74 11.72
C PRO A 150 -8.17 0.39 11.30
N PRO A 151 -6.94 0.37 10.75
CA PRO A 151 -6.24 -0.84 10.31
C PRO A 151 -6.24 -1.98 11.32
N GLU A 152 -6.10 -1.66 12.60
CA GLU A 152 -5.92 -2.62 13.69
C GLU A 152 -7.19 -3.43 13.97
N LYS A 153 -8.35 -2.97 13.49
CA LYS A 153 -9.61 -3.71 13.57
C LYS A 153 -9.84 -4.67 12.40
N LEU A 154 -8.99 -4.63 11.39
CA LEU A 154 -9.16 -5.43 10.18
C LEU A 154 -8.20 -6.62 10.17
N GLN A 155 -8.76 -7.81 10.02
CA GLN A 155 -7.99 -9.00 9.71
C GLN A 155 -7.90 -9.17 8.18
N VAL A 156 -6.71 -9.01 7.61
CA VAL A 156 -6.47 -9.20 6.17
C VAL A 156 -6.38 -10.69 5.83
N LEU A 157 -7.15 -11.15 4.85
CA LEU A 157 -7.13 -12.52 4.36
C LEU A 157 -6.06 -12.67 3.26
N ASN A 158 -4.84 -13.03 3.66
CA ASN A 158 -3.67 -13.08 2.78
C ASN A 158 -3.50 -14.39 1.99
N HIS A 159 -4.34 -15.40 2.22
CA HIS A 159 -4.24 -16.72 1.56
C HIS A 159 -4.37 -16.67 0.03
N PHE A 160 -4.92 -15.58 -0.51
CA PHE A 160 -5.11 -15.35 -1.94
C PHE A 160 -4.11 -14.33 -2.52
N GLY A 161 -3.02 -14.03 -1.80
CA GLY A 161 -2.07 -12.98 -2.19
C GLY A 161 -1.38 -13.24 -3.54
N ASN A 162 -1.17 -14.50 -3.91
CA ASN A 162 -0.59 -14.90 -5.19
C ASN A 162 -1.58 -14.71 -6.36
N THR A 163 -2.89 -14.66 -6.10
CA THR A 163 -3.90 -14.58 -7.17
C THR A 163 -4.21 -13.15 -7.63
N TRP A 164 -3.51 -12.15 -7.10
CA TRP A 164 -3.80 -10.75 -7.35
C TRP A 164 -2.55 -9.86 -7.34
N TRP A 165 -2.10 -9.51 -8.55
CA TRP A 165 -1.01 -8.57 -8.82
C TRP A 165 -1.44 -7.60 -9.91
N ARG A 166 -1.04 -6.34 -9.77
CA ARG A 166 -1.29 -5.26 -10.73
C ARG A 166 0.04 -4.62 -11.16
N LEU A 167 0.03 -3.95 -12.31
CA LEU A 167 1.16 -3.12 -12.72
C LEU A 167 1.44 -2.06 -11.64
N GLY A 168 2.69 -1.95 -11.22
CA GLY A 168 3.11 -1.04 -10.15
C GLY A 168 3.09 -1.63 -8.74
N ASP A 169 2.44 -2.79 -8.53
CA ASP A 169 2.54 -3.51 -7.25
C ASP A 169 4.01 -3.87 -6.98
N ARG A 170 4.37 -3.85 -5.69
CA ARG A 170 5.72 -4.16 -5.23
C ARG A 170 5.70 -5.40 -4.37
N GLY A 171 6.65 -6.30 -4.61
CA GLY A 171 6.84 -7.51 -3.84
C GLY A 171 8.30 -7.83 -3.60
N SER A 172 8.55 -8.70 -2.63
CA SER A 172 9.81 -9.41 -2.51
C SER A 172 9.74 -10.72 -3.29
N TYR A 173 10.85 -11.06 -3.93
CA TYR A 173 11.10 -12.33 -4.59
C TYR A 173 12.41 -12.89 -4.01
N PRO A 174 12.41 -14.09 -3.43
CA PRO A 174 13.63 -14.71 -2.93
C PRO A 174 14.54 -15.00 -4.13
N ARG A 175 15.62 -14.24 -4.25
CA ARG A 175 16.74 -14.54 -5.14
C ARG A 175 17.62 -15.63 -4.53
#